data_AF-A0A5E4GDI0-F1
#
_entry.id   AF-A0A5E4GDI0-F1
#
_cell.length_a   1.000
_cell.length_b   1.000
_cell.length_c   1.000
_cell.angle_alpha   90.00
_cell.angle_beta   90.00
_cell.angle_gamma   90.00
#
_symmetry.space_group_name_H-M   'P 1'
#
loop_
_entity.id
_entity.type
_entity.pdbx_description
1 polymer ?
#
loop_
_entity_poly.entity_id
_entity_poly.type
_entity_poly.pdbx_seq_one_letter_code
_entity_poly.pdbx_strand_id
1 'polypeptide(L)'
;MPKFHVCLFYLKCIHALIFQHGSNQNLLLSTKLVTLASSMAPTMDYARKLFDTMPKRDAFLWNTLIRGYADRGPCHEAIVLYRNMHHSGLSPDNYTFPFVVRSCTVQLALREGKEVHCNIIKYGFHSDVFVQSSLVSMYSQSGETLNSEFVFSDMIV
;
A
#
# COMPACT_ATOMS: atom_id res chain seq x y z
N MET A 1 -23.69 5.48 -13.68
CA MET A 1 -22.62 5.55 -14.70
C MET A 1 -22.20 6.98 -15.13
N PRO A 2 -23.06 8.03 -15.24
CA PRO A 2 -22.61 9.35 -15.73
C PRO A 2 -21.86 10.22 -14.70
N LYS A 3 -22.09 10.02 -13.39
CA LYS A 3 -21.41 10.80 -12.32
C LYS A 3 -19.90 10.54 -12.23
N PHE A 4 -19.42 9.37 -12.66
CA PHE A 4 -18.00 8.99 -12.58
C PHE A 4 -17.14 9.65 -13.68
N HIS A 5 -17.66 9.78 -14.90
CA HIS A 5 -16.95 10.46 -15.99
C HIS A 5 -16.72 11.94 -15.70
N VAL A 6 -17.71 12.59 -15.08
CA VAL A 6 -17.65 14.00 -14.70
C VAL A 6 -16.58 14.23 -13.63
N CYS A 7 -16.48 13.34 -12.63
CA CYS A 7 -15.47 13.45 -11.57
C CYS A 7 -14.03 13.25 -12.09
N LEU A 8 -13.84 12.30 -13.01
CA LEU A 8 -12.56 12.05 -13.67
C LEU A 8 -12.09 13.25 -14.51
N PHE A 9 -13.04 13.94 -15.17
CA PHE A 9 -12.79 15.17 -15.89
C PHE A 9 -12.31 16.28 -14.95
N TYR A 10 -13.00 16.49 -13.82
CA TYR A 10 -12.57 17.49 -12.83
C TYR A 10 -11.20 17.19 -12.22
N LEU A 11 -10.88 15.93 -11.93
CA LEU A 11 -9.56 15.55 -11.41
C LEU A 11 -8.43 15.84 -12.42
N LYS A 12 -8.67 15.52 -13.70
CA LYS A 12 -7.75 15.84 -14.81
C LYS A 12 -7.63 17.35 -15.04
N CYS A 13 -8.73 18.09 -14.94
CA CYS A 13 -8.74 19.55 -15.08
C CYS A 13 -8.01 20.24 -13.92
N ILE A 14 -8.18 19.76 -12.67
CA ILE A 14 -7.44 20.27 -11.51
C ILE A 14 -5.94 19.99 -11.66
N HIS A 15 -5.55 18.80 -12.14
CA HIS A 15 -4.16 18.48 -12.44
C HIS A 15 -3.58 19.35 -13.57
N ALA A 16 -4.33 19.59 -14.65
CA ALA A 16 -3.91 20.48 -15.73
C ALA A 16 -3.77 21.94 -15.24
N LEU A 17 -4.68 22.43 -14.38
CA LEU A 17 -4.60 23.77 -13.81
C LEU A 17 -3.40 23.94 -12.89
N ILE A 18 -3.07 22.93 -12.09
CA ILE A 18 -1.92 22.93 -11.17
C ILE A 18 -0.58 22.91 -11.93
N PHE A 19 -0.52 22.20 -13.07
CA PHE A 19 0.65 22.17 -13.94
C PHE A 19 0.85 23.50 -14.70
N GLN A 20 -0.25 24.14 -15.11
CA GLN A 20 -0.23 25.40 -15.87
C GLN A 20 0.04 26.64 -15.00
N HIS A 21 -0.34 26.59 -13.72
CA HIS A 21 -0.10 27.65 -12.73
C HIS A 21 0.87 27.20 -11.61
N GLY A 22 2.03 26.67 -11.99
CA GLY A 22 3.30 26.85 -11.25
C GLY A 22 3.36 26.54 -9.75
N SER A 23 2.59 25.60 -9.21
CA SER A 23 2.67 25.21 -7.78
C SER A 23 2.94 23.72 -7.58
N ASN A 24 3.99 23.20 -8.22
CA ASN A 24 4.51 21.84 -8.04
C ASN A 24 5.11 21.55 -6.64
N GLN A 25 4.96 22.46 -5.66
CA GLN A 25 5.61 22.35 -4.34
C GLN A 25 4.66 22.02 -3.18
N ASN A 26 3.34 22.01 -3.39
CA ASN A 26 2.41 21.79 -2.29
C ASN A 26 2.15 20.28 -2.07
N LEU A 27 3.07 19.64 -1.33
CA LEU A 27 2.98 18.24 -0.88
C LEU A 27 1.58 17.88 -0.34
N LEU A 28 0.92 18.81 0.36
CA LEU A 28 -0.42 18.61 0.91
C LEU A 28 -1.51 18.46 -0.17
N LEU A 29 -1.40 19.18 -1.28
CA LEU A 29 -2.36 19.10 -2.39
C LEU A 29 -2.12 17.84 -3.22
N SER A 30 -0.86 17.51 -3.47
CA SER A 30 -0.48 16.29 -4.19
C SER A 30 -0.88 15.04 -3.41
N THR A 31 -0.69 15.04 -2.09
CA THR A 31 -1.14 13.98 -1.19
C THR A 31 -2.66 13.80 -1.21
N LYS A 32 -3.43 14.89 -1.08
CA LYS A 32 -4.90 14.81 -1.17
C LYS A 32 -5.39 14.25 -2.50
N LEU A 33 -4.72 14.60 -3.61
CA LEU A 33 -5.07 14.10 -4.94
C LEU A 33 -4.77 12.61 -5.10
N VAL A 34 -3.63 12.12 -4.61
CA VAL A 34 -3.32 10.67 -4.63
C VAL A 34 -4.31 9.90 -3.78
N THR A 35 -4.60 10.34 -2.56
CA THR A 35 -5.58 9.67 -1.69
C THR A 35 -6.98 9.63 -2.32
N LEU A 36 -7.42 10.73 -2.94
CA LEU A 36 -8.69 10.76 -3.66
C LEU A 36 -8.68 9.78 -4.84
N ALA A 37 -7.61 9.78 -5.64
CA ALA A 37 -7.47 8.90 -6.80
C ALA A 37 -7.35 7.41 -6.42
N SER A 38 -6.74 7.07 -5.27
CA SER A 38 -6.65 5.69 -4.78
C SER A 38 -7.97 5.18 -4.16
N SER A 39 -8.87 6.08 -3.76
CA SER A 39 -10.17 5.72 -3.20
C SER A 39 -11.23 5.35 -4.24
N MET A 40 -11.00 5.69 -5.52
CA MET A 40 -11.92 5.42 -6.62
C MET A 40 -11.37 4.35 -7.57
N ALA A 41 -12.07 3.23 -7.72
CA ALA A 41 -11.73 2.19 -8.71
C ALA A 41 -12.44 2.52 -10.03
N PRO A 42 -11.87 3.45 -10.82
CA PRO A 42 -10.92 3.01 -11.86
C PRO A 42 -9.68 3.91 -11.98
N THR A 43 -9.29 4.64 -10.92
CA THR A 43 -8.23 5.65 -11.00
C THR A 43 -6.89 5.24 -10.39
N MET A 44 -6.66 3.97 -10.06
CA MET A 44 -5.37 3.52 -9.52
C MET A 44 -4.21 3.83 -10.47
N ASP A 45 -4.39 3.66 -11.79
CA ASP A 45 -3.37 4.03 -12.78
C ASP A 45 -3.09 5.54 -12.78
N TYR A 46 -4.11 6.36 -12.55
CA TYR A 46 -3.95 7.81 -12.46
C TYR A 46 -3.27 8.21 -11.15
N ALA A 47 -3.65 7.60 -10.03
CA ALA A 47 -3.00 7.78 -8.74
C ALA A 47 -1.51 7.41 -8.83
N ARG A 48 -1.19 6.30 -9.51
CA ARG A 48 0.18 5.85 -9.73
C ARG A 48 0.97 6.83 -10.60
N LYS A 49 0.41 7.27 -11.73
CA LYS A 49 1.06 8.30 -12.58
C LYS A 49 1.34 9.58 -11.81
N LEU A 50 0.38 10.06 -11.01
CA LEU A 50 0.55 11.25 -10.20
C LEU A 50 1.63 11.05 -9.13
N PHE A 51 1.67 9.89 -8.49
CA PHE A 51 2.71 9.54 -7.54
C PHE A 51 4.10 9.46 -8.20
N ASP A 52 4.19 8.91 -9.40
CA ASP A 52 5.44 8.76 -10.15
C ASP A 52 6.01 10.12 -10.62
N THR A 53 5.19 11.17 -10.75
CA THR A 53 5.67 12.53 -11.06
C THR A 53 6.10 13.34 -9.82
N MET A 54 5.83 12.87 -8.60
CA MET A 54 6.20 13.62 -7.38
C MET A 54 7.70 13.50 -7.06
N PRO A 55 8.42 14.61 -6.86
CA PRO A 55 9.84 14.56 -6.51
C PRO A 55 10.08 14.08 -5.06
N LYS A 56 9.11 14.30 -4.17
CA LYS A 56 9.14 13.89 -2.77
C LYS A 56 7.91 13.04 -2.46
N ARG A 57 8.13 11.85 -1.90
CA ARG A 57 7.11 10.91 -1.47
C ARG A 57 7.38 10.57 -0.02
N ASP A 58 6.37 10.71 0.84
CA ASP A 58 6.46 10.33 2.25
C ASP A 58 5.83 8.95 2.47
N ALA A 59 6.02 8.39 3.67
CA ALA A 59 5.47 7.08 4.03
C ALA A 59 3.94 7.02 3.85
N PHE A 60 3.23 8.12 4.10
CA PHE A 60 1.79 8.20 3.92
C PHE A 60 1.37 7.96 2.47
N LEU A 61 2.04 8.59 1.50
CA LEU A 61 1.78 8.39 0.08
C LEU A 61 2.05 6.95 -0.37
N TRP A 62 3.14 6.35 0.09
CA TRP A 62 3.44 4.92 -0.15
C TRP A 62 2.34 4.02 0.41
N ASN A 63 1.99 4.20 1.68
CA ASN A 63 0.96 3.42 2.37
C ASN A 63 -0.41 3.54 1.69
N THR A 64 -0.74 4.74 1.20
CA THR A 64 -1.97 5.00 0.47
C THR A 64 -2.06 4.17 -0.81
N LEU A 65 -1.00 4.17 -1.62
CA LEU A 65 -1.00 3.37 -2.85
C LEU A 65 -0.93 1.87 -2.58
N ILE A 66 -0.08 1.43 -1.66
CA ILE A 66 0.04 0.02 -1.28
C ILE A 66 -1.32 -0.52 -0.84
N ARG A 67 -2.03 0.20 0.05
CA ARG A 67 -3.39 -0.15 0.46
C ARG A 67 -4.36 -0.15 -0.73
N GLY A 68 -4.34 0.90 -1.56
CA GLY A 68 -5.22 0.99 -2.72
C GLY A 68 -5.07 -0.18 -3.68
N TYR A 69 -3.83 -0.58 -3.98
CA TYR A 69 -3.54 -1.74 -4.83
C TYR A 69 -3.90 -3.05 -4.15
N ALA A 70 -3.63 -3.19 -2.86
CA ALA A 70 -4.00 -4.39 -2.13
C ALA A 70 -5.54 -4.54 -2.09
N ASP A 71 -6.31 -3.48 -1.85
CA ASP A 71 -7.76 -3.53 -1.63
C ASP A 71 -8.57 -3.61 -2.93
N ARG A 72 -8.13 -2.89 -3.97
CA ARG A 72 -8.94 -2.63 -5.18
C ARG A 72 -8.22 -2.89 -6.49
N GLY A 73 -6.90 -3.09 -6.46
CA GLY A 73 -6.06 -3.23 -7.65
C GLY A 73 -5.36 -4.60 -7.73
N PRO A 74 -4.42 -4.73 -8.67
CA PRO A 74 -3.56 -5.90 -8.73
C PRO A 74 -2.69 -5.99 -7.47
N CYS A 75 -2.89 -7.04 -6.65
CA CYS A 75 -2.13 -7.23 -5.41
C CYS A 75 -0.61 -7.33 -5.63
N HIS A 76 -0.17 -7.79 -6.81
CA HIS A 76 1.25 -7.76 -7.17
C HIS A 76 1.85 -6.34 -7.09
N GLU A 77 1.13 -5.32 -7.54
CA GLU A 77 1.63 -3.93 -7.52
C GLU A 77 1.86 -3.42 -6.08
N ALA A 78 1.08 -3.89 -5.10
CA ALA A 78 1.32 -3.55 -3.70
C ALA A 78 2.68 -4.09 -3.21
N ILE A 79 3.07 -5.30 -3.64
CA ILE A 79 4.38 -5.91 -3.33
C ILE A 79 5.51 -5.15 -4.04
N VAL A 80 5.30 -4.73 -5.30
CA VAL A 80 6.28 -3.91 -6.04
C VAL A 80 6.49 -2.57 -5.36
N LEU A 81 5.42 -1.88 -4.97
CA LEU A 81 5.49 -0.61 -4.26
C LEU A 81 6.18 -0.75 -2.90
N TYR A 82 5.91 -1.82 -2.16
CA TYR A 82 6.64 -2.13 -0.93
C TYR A 82 8.15 -2.24 -1.15
N ARG A 83 8.59 -2.96 -2.19
CA ARG A 83 10.01 -3.06 -2.54
C ARG A 83 10.60 -1.69 -2.91
N ASN A 84 9.86 -0.89 -3.68
CA ASN A 84 10.31 0.44 -4.09
C ASN A 84 10.37 1.44 -2.92
N MET A 85 9.51 1.29 -1.90
CA MET A 85 9.56 2.07 -0.66
C MET A 85 10.91 1.85 0.05
N HIS A 86 11.36 0.59 0.18
CA HIS A 86 12.69 0.27 0.73
C HIS A 86 13.82 0.86 -0.11
N HIS A 87 13.78 0.71 -1.44
CA HIS A 87 14.80 1.29 -2.33
C HIS A 87 14.85 2.82 -2.26
N SER A 88 13.74 3.46 -1.88
CA SER A 88 13.67 4.92 -1.67
C SER A 88 14.19 5.35 -0.29
N GLY A 89 14.71 4.42 0.52
CA GLY A 89 15.25 4.68 1.85
C GLY A 89 14.18 4.92 2.93
N LEU A 90 12.91 4.60 2.65
CA LEU A 90 11.83 4.73 3.62
C LEU A 90 11.56 3.38 4.29
N SER A 91 11.44 3.40 5.62
CA SER A 91 11.09 2.23 6.41
C SER A 91 9.58 1.97 6.39
N PRO A 92 9.14 0.74 6.09
CA PRO A 92 7.75 0.34 6.28
C PRO A 92 7.33 0.42 7.75
N ASP A 93 6.03 0.56 7.96
CA ASP A 93 5.40 0.67 9.26
C ASP A 93 4.20 -0.29 9.41
N ASN A 94 3.52 -0.24 10.56
CA ASN A 94 2.30 -1.02 10.81
C ASN A 94 1.12 -0.65 9.89
N TYR A 95 1.16 0.48 9.18
CA TYR A 95 0.20 0.81 8.12
C TYR A 95 0.57 0.24 6.76
N THR A 96 1.80 -0.26 6.61
CA THR A 96 2.33 -0.90 5.40
C THR A 96 2.10 -2.41 5.45
N PHE A 97 2.59 -3.05 6.51
CA PHE A 97 2.75 -4.51 6.59
C PHE A 97 1.46 -5.30 6.38
N PRO A 98 0.31 -4.95 7.00
CA PRO A 98 -0.91 -5.76 6.86
C PRO A 98 -1.37 -5.88 5.40
N PHE A 99 -1.19 -4.82 4.61
CA PHE A 99 -1.59 -4.80 3.20
C PHE A 99 -0.64 -5.60 2.32
N VAL A 100 0.66 -5.50 2.57
CA VAL A 100 1.68 -6.27 1.83
C VAL A 100 1.54 -7.76 2.12
N VAL A 101 1.40 -8.14 3.40
CA VAL A 101 1.18 -9.54 3.82
C VAL A 101 -0.09 -10.08 3.16
N ARG A 102 -1.19 -9.34 3.22
CA ARG A 102 -2.44 -9.76 2.55
C ARG A 102 -2.26 -9.90 1.04
N SER A 103 -1.52 -9.02 0.39
CA SER A 103 -1.19 -9.14 -1.03
C SER A 103 -0.36 -10.39 -1.34
N CYS A 104 0.58 -10.77 -0.47
CA CYS A 104 1.30 -12.04 -0.59
C CYS A 104 0.34 -13.23 -0.50
N THR A 105 -0.62 -13.22 0.44
CA THR A 105 -1.65 -14.26 0.56
C THR A 105 -2.47 -14.40 -0.73
N VAL A 106 -2.99 -13.29 -1.25
CA VAL A 106 -3.84 -13.28 -2.46
C VAL A 106 -3.07 -13.75 -3.70
N GLN A 107 -1.77 -13.45 -3.78
CA GLN A 107 -0.91 -13.88 -4.89
C GLN A 107 -0.31 -15.28 -4.70
N LEU A 108 -0.63 -15.98 -3.60
CA LEU A 108 0.00 -17.25 -3.21
C LEU A 108 1.53 -17.16 -3.16
N ALA A 109 2.04 -15.98 -2.84
CA ALA A 109 3.46 -15.63 -2.84
C ALA A 109 4.08 -15.89 -1.44
N LEU A 110 4.07 -17.16 -1.02
CA LEU A 110 4.51 -17.55 0.33
C LEU A 110 5.97 -17.18 0.62
N ARG A 111 6.84 -17.29 -0.39
CA ARG A 111 8.27 -16.94 -0.25
C ARG A 111 8.42 -15.46 0.12
N GLU A 112 7.77 -14.57 -0.63
CA GLU A 112 7.71 -13.14 -0.35
C GLU A 112 7.05 -12.87 1.00
N GLY A 113 5.98 -13.58 1.34
CA GLY A 113 5.31 -13.47 2.65
C GLY A 113 6.26 -13.75 3.82
N LYS A 114 7.11 -14.78 3.71
CA LYS A 114 8.15 -15.09 4.69
C LYS A 114 9.22 -14.00 4.77
N GLU A 115 9.66 -13.45 3.64
CA GLU A 115 10.58 -12.29 3.61
C GLU A 115 9.97 -11.05 4.29
N VAL A 116 8.68 -10.79 4.07
CA VAL A 116 7.95 -9.69 4.73
C VAL A 116 7.83 -9.95 6.23
N HIS A 117 7.57 -11.19 6.67
CA HIS A 117 7.55 -11.55 8.08
C HIS A 117 8.89 -11.29 8.77
N CYS A 118 10.02 -11.67 8.14
CA CYS A 118 11.34 -11.32 8.69
C CYS A 118 11.54 -9.81 8.84
N ASN A 119 11.05 -9.02 7.88
CA ASN A 119 11.08 -7.56 7.98
C ASN A 119 10.20 -7.04 9.12
N ILE A 120 9.01 -7.59 9.32
CA ILE A 120 8.12 -7.23 10.43
C ILE A 120 8.83 -7.37 11.78
N ILE A 121 9.54 -8.49 11.99
CA ILE A 121 10.32 -8.72 13.21
C ILE A 121 11.46 -7.70 13.30
N LYS A 122 12.23 -7.54 12.21
CA LYS A 122 13.38 -6.62 12.15
C LYS A 122 13.02 -5.17 12.48
N TYR A 123 11.84 -4.72 12.04
CA TYR A 123 11.35 -3.36 12.29
C TYR A 123 10.55 -3.23 13.60
N GLY A 124 10.40 -4.31 14.38
CA GLY A 124 9.75 -4.26 15.69
C GLY A 124 8.22 -4.25 15.66
N PHE A 125 7.59 -4.69 14.57
CA PHE A 125 6.13 -4.72 14.42
C PHE A 125 5.50 -6.11 14.62
N HIS A 126 6.27 -7.07 15.13
CA HIS A 126 5.81 -8.45 15.36
C HIS A 126 4.73 -8.56 16.44
N SER A 127 4.60 -7.57 17.33
CA SER A 127 3.57 -7.48 18.36
C SER A 127 2.40 -6.56 17.98
N ASP A 128 2.38 -5.99 16.77
CA ASP A 128 1.23 -5.20 16.31
C ASP A 128 0.08 -6.15 15.94
N VAL A 129 -1.07 -5.98 16.59
CA VAL A 129 -2.22 -6.88 16.47
C VAL A 129 -2.73 -6.99 15.04
N PHE A 130 -2.70 -5.91 14.26
CA PHE A 130 -3.15 -5.93 12.86
C PHE A 130 -2.13 -6.65 11.98
N VAL A 131 -0.85 -6.45 12.24
CA VAL A 131 0.23 -7.17 11.55
C VAL A 131 0.18 -8.67 11.86
N GLN A 132 0.08 -9.05 13.13
CA GLN A 132 -0.04 -10.46 13.56
C GLN A 132 -1.27 -11.13 12.94
N SER A 133 -2.43 -10.47 13.00
CA SER A 133 -3.67 -10.99 12.39
C SER A 133 -3.50 -11.26 10.89
N SER A 134 -2.79 -10.38 10.18
CA SER A 134 -2.51 -10.58 8.75
C SER A 134 -1.56 -11.77 8.50
N LEU A 135 -0.55 -11.97 9.36
CA LEU A 135 0.41 -13.07 9.28
C LEU A 135 -0.23 -14.43 9.58
N VAL A 136 -1.06 -14.52 10.64
CA VAL A 136 -1.85 -15.73 10.96
C VAL A 136 -2.70 -16.12 9.75
N SER A 137 -3.42 -15.15 9.19
CA SER A 137 -4.24 -15.39 7.99
C SER A 137 -3.41 -15.86 6.79
N MET A 138 -2.23 -15.27 6.56
CA MET A 138 -1.35 -15.66 5.46
C MET A 138 -0.84 -17.10 5.61
N TYR A 139 -0.29 -17.46 6.77
CA TYR A 139 0.25 -18.79 7.00
C TYR A 139 -0.85 -19.86 7.00
N SER A 140 -2.00 -19.59 7.62
CA SER A 140 -3.18 -20.47 7.58
C SER A 140 -3.61 -20.77 6.14
N GLN A 141 -3.77 -19.73 5.30
CA GLN A 141 -4.20 -19.89 3.91
C GLN A 141 -3.13 -20.52 3.01
N SER A 142 -1.86 -20.45 3.41
CA SER A 142 -0.74 -21.07 2.69
C SER A 142 -0.46 -22.51 3.14
N GLY A 143 -1.23 -23.06 4.09
CA GLY A 143 -1.06 -24.42 4.62
C GLY A 143 0.08 -24.58 5.65
N GLU A 144 0.68 -23.48 6.09
CA GLU A 144 1.80 -23.44 7.04
C GLU A 144 1.28 -23.34 8.49
N THR A 145 0.56 -24.37 8.93
CA THR A 145 -0.18 -24.36 10.21
C THR A 145 0.69 -24.11 11.43
N LEU A 146 1.89 -24.70 11.49
CA LEU A 146 2.83 -24.50 12.60
C LEU A 146 3.30 -23.04 12.72
N ASN A 147 3.58 -22.39 11.58
CA ASN A 147 3.95 -20.98 11.56
C ASN A 147 2.77 -20.09 11.95
N SER A 148 1.54 -20.47 11.55
CA SER A 148 0.33 -19.77 11.97
C SER A 148 0.10 -19.87 13.48
N GLU A 149 0.31 -21.05 14.07
CA GLU A 149 0.18 -21.29 15.50
C GLU A 149 1.23 -20.51 16.29
N PHE A 150 2.49 -20.52 15.82
CA PHE A 150 3.57 -19.74 16.42
C PHE A 150 3.25 -18.24 16.47
N VAL A 151 2.80 -17.65 15.35
CA VAL A 151 2.42 -16.23 15.32
C VAL A 151 1.21 -15.97 16.22
N PHE A 152 0.25 -16.90 16.27
CA PHE A 152 -0.94 -16.76 17.12
C PHE A 152 -0.61 -16.83 18.62
N SER A 153 0.31 -17.71 19.04
CA SER A 153 0.73 -17.80 20.43
C SER A 153 1.41 -16.52 20.92
N ASP A 154 2.15 -15.84 20.03
CA ASP A 154 2.77 -14.54 20.30
C ASP A 154 1.75 -13.39 20.45
N MET A 155 0.46 -13.61 20.16
CA MET A 155 -0.59 -12.59 20.38
C MET A 155 -1.11 -12.54 21.83
N ILE A 156 -0.91 -13.59 22.64
CA ILE A 156 -1.59 -13.80 23.94
C ILE A 156 -0.72 -13.33 25.14
N VAL A 157 0.40 -12.65 24.90
CA VAL A 157 1.32 -12.15 25.94
C VAL A 157 1.31 -10.63 25.98
#